data_AF-A0A063Y8K5-F1
#
_entry.id   AF-A0A063Y8K5-F1
#
_cell.length_a   1.000
_cell.length_b   1.000
_cell.length_c   1.000
_cell.angle_alpha   90.00
_cell.angle_beta   90.00
_cell.angle_gamma   90.00
#
_symmetry.space_group_name_H-M   'P 1'
#
loop_
_entity.id
_entity.type
_entity.pdbx_description
1 polymer ?
#
loop_
_entity_poly.entity_id
_entity_poly.type
_entity_poly.pdbx_seq_one_letter_code
_entity_poly.pdbx_strand_id
1 'polypeptide(L)' 'MARVTVEDCLDNLENRFELVMVASKRARQLAVGGKDAKVEWENDKPTVVALREISAGLIDRSVLEDAEEF' A
#
# COMPACT_ATOMS: atom_id res chain seq x y z
N MET A 1 -9.20 -2.05 -13.19
CA MET A 1 -9.34 -0.91 -12.27
C MET A 1 -10.17 -1.38 -11.11
N ALA A 2 -9.50 -1.95 -10.11
CA ALA A 2 -10.16 -2.39 -8.90
C ALA A 2 -10.88 -1.22 -8.23
N ARG A 3 -12.09 -1.47 -7.72
CA ARG A 3 -12.85 -0.52 -6.92
C ARG A 3 -12.42 -0.69 -5.46
N VAL A 4 -11.45 0.11 -5.03
CA VAL A 4 -11.06 0.25 -3.61
C VAL A 4 -11.41 1.65 -3.16
N THR A 5 -12.04 1.80 -1.99
CA THR A 5 -12.36 3.10 -1.42
C THR A 5 -11.42 3.48 -0.30
N VAL A 6 -11.48 4.74 0.13
CA VAL A 6 -10.70 5.20 1.28
C VAL A 6 -11.26 4.61 2.57
N GLU A 7 -12.59 4.37 2.65
CA GLU A 7 -13.19 3.73 3.82
C GLU A 7 -12.61 2.33 4.04
N ASP A 8 -12.48 1.52 2.99
CA ASP A 8 -11.89 0.16 3.08
C ASP A 8 -10.47 0.15 3.67
N CYS A 9 -9.70 1.21 3.40
CA CYS A 9 -8.34 1.36 3.93
C CYS A 9 -8.32 1.86 5.37
N LEU A 10 -9.32 2.64 5.79
CA LEU A 10 -9.39 3.21 7.13
C LEU A 10 -9.81 2.20 8.20
N ASP A 11 -10.38 1.06 7.80
CA ASP A 11 -10.60 -0.07 8.71
C ASP A 11 -9.28 -0.65 9.26
N ASN A 12 -8.17 -0.46 8.53
CA ASN A 12 -6.83 -0.93 8.91
C ASN A 12 -5.89 0.20 9.38
N LEU A 13 -6.20 1.46 9.07
CA LEU A 13 -5.41 2.64 9.45
C LEU A 13 -6.32 3.73 10.00
N GLU A 14 -6.09 4.15 11.24
CA GLU A 14 -6.95 5.11 11.93
C GLU A 14 -6.78 6.56 11.41
N ASN A 15 -5.75 6.83 10.60
CA ASN A 15 -5.39 8.18 10.15
C ASN A 15 -5.22 8.29 8.62
N ARG A 16 -5.95 9.23 8.02
CA ARG A 16 -5.92 9.53 6.57
C ARG A 16 -4.56 10.03 6.07
N PHE A 17 -3.82 10.77 6.89
CA PHE A 17 -2.47 11.22 6.53
C PHE A 17 -1.49 10.06 6.54
N GLU A 18 -1.61 9.17 7.53
CA GLU A 18 -0.80 7.96 7.62
C GLU A 18 -1.08 7.03 6.44
N LEU A 19 -2.35 6.85 6.07
CA LEU A 19 -2.73 6.13 4.84
C LEU A 19 -1.99 6.67 3.61
N VAL A 20 -1.95 7.99 3.42
CA VAL A 20 -1.24 8.59 2.29
C VAL A 20 0.26 8.31 2.35
N MET A 21 0.88 8.40 3.53
CA MET A 21 2.31 8.12 3.70
C MET A 21 2.64 6.64 3.43
N VAL A 22 1.89 5.72 4.03
CA VAL A 22 2.08 4.27 3.88
C VAL A 22 1.85 3.86 2.43
N ALA A 23 0.74 4.29 1.82
CA ALA A 23 0.43 3.97 0.43
C ALA A 23 1.48 4.51 -0.54
N SER A 24 1.99 5.74 -0.31
CA SER A 24 3.04 6.33 -1.15
C SER A 24 4.35 5.57 -1.05
N LYS A 25 4.80 5.24 0.17
CA LYS A 25 6.05 4.48 0.37
C LYS A 25 5.92 3.07 -0.20
N ARG A 26 4.80 2.40 0.03
CA ARG A 26 4.53 1.05 -0.49
C ARG A 26 4.45 1.03 -2.02
N ALA A 27 3.74 1.97 -2.64
CA ALA A 27 3.65 2.08 -4.09
C ALA A 27 5.04 2.27 -4.74
N ARG A 28 5.94 3.01 -4.07
CA ARG A 28 7.32 3.17 -4.53
C ARG A 28 8.12 1.86 -4.46
N GLN A 29 7.98 1.09 -3.38
CA GLN A 29 8.61 -0.24 -3.26
C GLN A 29 8.19 -1.18 -4.40
N LEU A 30 6.89 -1.15 -4.75
CA LEU A 30 6.33 -1.93 -5.86
C LEU A 30 6.84 -1.41 -7.22
N ALA A 31 6.95 -0.09 -7.41
CA ALA A 31 7.35 0.50 -8.68
C ALA A 31 8.84 0.35 -8.99
N VAL A 32 9.70 0.41 -7.97
CA VAL A 32 11.16 0.27 -8.13
C VAL A 32 11.59 -1.21 -8.15
N GLY A 33 10.66 -2.14 -7.89
CA GLY A 33 10.93 -3.57 -7.84
C GLY A 33 11.66 -4.02 -6.57
N GLY A 34 11.59 -3.21 -5.50
CA GLY A 34 12.25 -3.50 -4.23
C GLY A 34 11.52 -4.53 -3.36
N LYS A 35 10.21 -4.72 -3.57
CA LYS A 35 9.41 -5.75 -2.89
C LYS A 35 8.30 -6.23 -3.82
N ASP A 36 7.98 -7.52 -3.76
CA ASP A 36 6.85 -8.10 -4.49
C ASP A 36 5.50 -7.67 -3.91
N ALA A 37 4.48 -7.66 -4.77
CA ALA A 37 3.10 -7.44 -4.36
C ALA A 37 2.57 -8.67 -3.60
N LYS A 38 1.86 -8.42 -2.51
CA LYS A 38 1.16 -9.43 -1.71
C LYS A 38 -0.24 -9.76 -2.25
N VAL A 39 -0.71 -8.99 -3.22
CA VAL A 39 -1.97 -9.21 -3.96
C VAL A 39 -1.66 -9.36 -5.43
N GLU A 40 -2.53 -10.05 -6.16
CA GLU A 40 -2.35 -10.25 -7.61
C GLU A 40 -2.46 -8.93 -8.39
N TRP A 41 -1.66 -8.83 -9.44
CA TRP A 41 -1.68 -7.69 -10.35
C TRP A 41 -2.82 -7.82 -11.35
N GLU A 42 -3.85 -6.99 -11.21
CA GLU A 42 -4.99 -6.93 -12.14
C GLU A 42 -4.85 -5.80 -13.18
N ASN A 43 -3.63 -5.60 -13.71
CA ASN A 43 -3.24 -4.42 -14.52
C ASN A 43 -3.46 -3.07 -13.81
N ASP A 44 -3.50 -3.09 -12.48
CA ASP A 44 -3.63 -1.90 -11.65
C ASP A 44 -2.27 -1.20 -11.50
N LYS A 45 -2.29 0.13 -11.31
CA LYS A 45 -1.07 0.90 -11.01
C LYS A 45 -0.53 0.51 -9.63
N PRO A 46 0.79 0.64 -9.36
CA PRO A 46 1.38 0.33 -8.06
C PRO A 46 0.68 1.02 -6.88
N THR A 47 0.13 2.21 -7.08
CA THR A 47 -0.66 2.94 -6.08
C THR A 47 -1.96 2.23 -5.71
N VAL A 48 -2.66 1.67 -6.68
CA VAL A 48 -3.91 0.94 -6.46
C VAL A 48 -3.62 -0.42 -5.83
N VAL A 49 -2.54 -1.09 -6.24
CA VAL A 49 -2.07 -2.34 -5.60
C VAL A 49 -1.73 -2.10 -4.13
N ALA A 50 -0.99 -1.03 -3.81
CA ALA A 50 -0.67 -0.67 -2.43
C ALA A 50 -1.93 -0.40 -1.58
N LEU A 51 -2.93 0.32 -2.11
CA LEU A 51 -4.19 0.55 -1.39
C LEU A 51 -4.97 -0.75 -1.16
N ARG A 52 -4.96 -1.68 -2.12
CA ARG A 52 -5.58 -3.00 -1.96
C ARG A 52 -4.89 -3.83 -0.88
N GLU A 53 -3.56 -3.82 -0.85
CA GLU A 53 -2.80 -4.49 0.22
C GLU A 53 -3.13 -3.91 1.60
N ILE A 54 -3.30 -2.59 1.70
CA ILE A 54 -3.69 -1.91 2.95
C ILE A 54 -5.13 -2.29 3.33
N SER A 55 -6.08 -2.27 2.40
CA SER A 55 -7.47 -2.68 2.67
C SER A 55 -7.60 -4.15 3.08
N ALA A 56 -6.68 -5.00 2.60
CA ALA A 56 -6.61 -6.41 2.97
C ALA A 56 -5.87 -6.67 4.29
N GLY A 57 -5.37 -5.62 4.98
CA GLY A 57 -4.60 -5.75 6.21
C GLY A 57 -3.22 -6.39 6.03
N LEU A 58 -2.71 -6.47 4.79
CA LEU A 58 -1.42 -7.09 4.47
C LEU A 58 -0.25 -6.11 4.60
N ILE A 59 -0.54 -4.81 4.62
CA ILE A 59 0.40 -3.71 4.75
C ILE A 59 -0.15 -2.72 5.79
N ASP A 60 0.70 -2.35 6.73
CA ASP A 60 0.40 -1.39 7.78
C ASP A 60 1.53 -0.34 7.88
N ARG A 61 1.51 0.43 8.96
CA ARG A 61 2.50 1.49 9.23
C ARG A 61 3.94 1.00 9.37
N SER A 62 4.19 -0.30 9.59
CA SER A 62 5.55 -0.86 9.66
C SER A 62 6.37 -0.60 8.40
N VAL A 63 5.70 -0.42 7.25
CA VAL A 63 6.36 -0.01 6.00
C VAL A 63 7.13 1.31 6.16
N LEU A 64 6.70 2.21 7.05
CA LEU A 64 7.40 3.46 7.35
C LEU A 64 8.68 3.24 8.17
N GLU A 65 8.70 2.21 9.03
CA GLU A 65 9.82 1.87 9.92
C GLU A 65 10.93 1.08 9.21
N ASP A 66 10.61 0.39 8.11
CA ASP A 66 11.60 -0.22 7.23
C ASP A 66 12.55 0.89 6.72
N ALA A 67 13.71 1.01 7.35
CA ALA A 67 14.83 1.78 6.84
C ALA A 67 15.21 1.15 5.49
N GLU A 68 15.24 1.98 4.45
CA GLU A 68 15.61 1.55 3.10
C GLU A 68 17.01 0.90 3.15
N GLU A 69 17.09 -0.43 3.14
CA GLU A 69 18.29 -1.13 2.69
C GLU A 69 18.38 -0.90 1.18
N PHE A 70 19.17 0.09 0.80
CA PHE A 70 19.52 0.41 -0.58
C PHE A 70 20.62 -0.52 -1.11
#